data_AF-A0A090WUS6-F1
#
_entry.id   AF-A0A090WUS6-F1
#
_cell.length_a   1.000
_cell.length_b   1.000
_cell.length_c   1.000
_cell.angle_alpha   90.00
_cell.angle_beta   90.00
_cell.angle_gamma   90.00
#
_symmetry.space_group_name_H-M   'P 1'
#
loop_
_entity.id
_entity.type
_entity.pdbx_description
1 polymer ?
#
loop_
_entity_poly.entity_id
_entity_poly.type
_entity_poly.pdbx_seq_one_letter_code
_entity_poly.pdbx_strand_id
1 'polypeptide(L)'
;MQAQNVFTVSSDELLKAACCNLSESFETNPSIDVNFADAVSGTRQIKMLGLTSPYILIATENIPSIRGASQAFGLSFIPGTWVESIQITKGAGSVVNGYESIAGQINAELVKYNR
;
A
#
# COMPACT_ATOMS: atom_id res chain seq x y z
N MET A 1 -3.17 7.89 -24.20
CA MET A 1 -2.57 6.95 -23.23
C MET A 1 -2.61 7.63 -21.89
N GLN A 2 -3.37 7.05 -20.95
CA GLN A 2 -3.88 7.73 -19.76
C GLN A 2 -2.74 8.21 -18.85
N ALA A 3 -2.86 9.43 -18.33
CA ALA A 3 -1.99 9.96 -17.29
C ALA A 3 -2.22 9.14 -16.01
N GLN A 4 -1.46 8.06 -15.85
CA GLN A 4 -1.52 7.21 -14.67
C GLN A 4 -0.80 7.98 -13.55
N ASN A 5 -1.55 8.37 -12.52
CA ASN A 5 -1.02 9.18 -11.42
C ASN A 5 -0.24 8.25 -10.48
N VAL A 6 0.98 7.90 -10.91
CA VAL A 6 1.90 7.01 -10.23
C VAL A 6 2.84 7.82 -9.35
N PHE A 7 2.86 7.48 -8.07
CA PHE A 7 3.74 8.06 -7.07
C PHE A 7 4.65 6.96 -6.54
N THR A 8 5.95 7.22 -6.50
CA THR A 8 6.92 6.31 -5.91
C THR A 8 7.45 6.91 -4.62
N VAL A 9 7.34 6.15 -3.54
CA VAL A 9 7.85 6.53 -2.21
C VAL A 9 9.07 5.66 -1.93
N SER A 10 10.21 6.28 -1.64
CA SER A 10 11.45 5.57 -1.32
C SER A 10 11.51 5.14 0.14
N SER A 11 12.36 4.15 0.43
CA SER A 11 12.62 3.66 1.79
C SER A 11 12.97 4.77 2.77
N ASP A 12 13.74 5.79 2.36
CA ASP A 12 14.10 6.92 3.24
C ASP A 12 12.88 7.71 3.74
N GLU A 13 11.83 7.83 2.93
CA GLU A 13 10.57 8.47 3.35
C GLU A 13 9.72 7.52 4.19
N LEU A 14 9.71 6.24 3.84
CA LEU A 14 8.96 5.23 4.59
C LEU A 14 9.53 4.99 5.99
N LEU A 15 10.85 4.97 6.12
CA LEU A 15 11.59 4.74 7.37
C LEU A 15 11.55 5.94 8.33
N LYS A 16 11.15 7.13 7.86
CA LYS A 16 10.91 8.28 8.76
C LYS A 16 9.70 8.10 9.67
N ALA A 17 8.76 7.23 9.30
CA ALA A 17 7.52 7.02 10.02
C ALA A 17 7.18 5.53 10.31
N ALA A 18 7.83 4.54 9.67
CA ALA A 18 7.66 3.13 10.04
C ALA A 18 8.45 2.79 11.31
N CYS A 19 7.80 2.74 12.47
CA CYS A 19 8.40 2.15 13.66
C CYS A 19 8.28 0.62 13.66
N CYS A 20 7.16 0.06 13.17
CA CYS A 20 6.91 -1.39 13.22
C CYS A 20 6.26 -2.00 11.98
N ASN A 21 5.51 -1.23 11.18
CA ASN A 21 4.87 -1.72 9.96
C ASN A 21 4.69 -0.60 8.94
N LEU A 22 4.44 -0.99 7.69
CA LEU A 22 4.34 -0.06 6.57
C LEU A 22 3.11 0.85 6.63
N SER A 23 2.06 0.45 7.36
CA SER A 23 0.84 1.27 7.51
C SER A 23 1.11 2.60 8.24
N GLU A 24 2.12 2.65 9.12
CA GLU A 24 2.52 3.88 9.84
C GLU A 24 3.25 4.87 8.93
N SER A 25 4.01 4.38 7.95
CA SER A 25 4.74 5.22 7.00
C SER A 25 3.87 6.14 6.15
N PHE A 26 2.59 5.79 5.98
CA PHE A 26 1.68 6.53 5.11
C PHE A 26 0.96 7.68 5.81
N GLU A 27 1.05 7.82 7.14
CA GLU A 27 0.51 9.00 7.84
C GLU A 27 1.21 10.30 7.40
N THR A 28 2.47 10.22 7.01
CA THR A 28 3.25 11.36 6.51
C THR A 28 3.08 11.58 5.00
N ASN A 29 2.32 10.75 4.30
CA ASN A 29 2.19 10.83 2.84
C ASN A 29 0.82 11.42 2.43
N PRO A 30 0.78 12.62 1.83
CA PRO A 30 -0.49 13.27 1.46
C PRO A 30 -1.23 12.58 0.32
N SER A 31 -0.64 11.53 -0.28
CA SER A 31 -1.26 10.79 -1.38
C SER A 31 -2.17 9.66 -0.93
N ILE A 32 -2.03 9.19 0.31
CA ILE A 32 -2.79 8.06 0.84
C ILE A 32 -3.38 8.49 2.18
N ASP A 33 -4.69 8.31 2.34
CA ASP A 33 -5.33 8.51 3.63
C ASP A 33 -5.23 7.20 4.44
N VAL A 34 -4.47 7.23 5.54
CA VAL A 34 -4.50 6.15 6.53
C VAL A 34 -5.49 6.53 7.61
N ASN A 35 -6.39 5.62 7.95
CA ASN A 35 -7.29 5.80 9.09
C ASN A 35 -7.25 4.58 10.01
N PHE A 36 -7.41 4.82 11.31
CA PHE A 36 -7.62 3.75 12.28
C PHE A 36 -9.00 3.15 12.02
N ALA A 37 -9.02 1.97 11.40
CA ALA A 37 -10.27 1.28 11.11
C ALA A 37 -10.91 0.70 12.36
N ASP A 38 -10.07 0.28 13.32
CA ASP A 38 -10.54 -0.32 14.56
C ASP A 38 -9.61 0.03 15.72
N ALA A 39 -10.16 0.72 16.72
CA ALA A 39 -9.45 1.09 17.94
C ALA A 39 -9.19 -0.10 18.88
N VAL A 40 -9.92 -1.23 18.71
CA VAL A 40 -9.77 -2.43 19.55
C VAL A 40 -8.61 -3.30 19.07
N SER A 41 -8.55 -3.60 17.77
CA SER A 41 -7.41 -4.32 17.16
C SER A 41 -6.21 -3.42 16.85
N GLY A 42 -6.39 -2.09 16.87
CA GLY A 42 -5.36 -1.12 16.50
C GLY A 42 -4.99 -1.18 15.02
N THR A 43 -5.84 -1.80 14.19
CA THR A 43 -5.54 -2.00 12.77
C THR A 43 -5.77 -0.73 11.98
N ARG A 44 -4.80 -0.43 11.12
CA ARG A 44 -4.81 0.71 10.22
C ARG A 44 -5.28 0.25 8.85
N GLN A 45 -6.36 0.82 8.35
CA GLN A 45 -6.76 0.60 6.96
C GLN A 45 -6.34 1.78 6.10
N ILE A 46 -6.01 1.43 4.87
CA ILE A 46 -5.63 2.37 3.84
C ILE A 46 -6.86 2.71 3.04
N LYS A 47 -7.01 4.01 2.80
CA LYS A 47 -8.07 4.59 2.01
C LYS A 47 -7.45 5.38 0.86
N MET A 48 -7.91 5.09 -0.34
CA MET A 48 -7.47 5.74 -1.57
C MET A 48 -8.69 6.29 -2.30
N LEU A 49 -8.68 7.57 -2.63
CA LEU A 49 -9.80 8.24 -3.32
C LEU A 49 -11.18 8.01 -2.66
N GLY A 50 -11.23 7.88 -1.33
CA GLY A 50 -12.50 7.62 -0.64
C GLY A 50 -12.85 6.14 -0.42
N LEU A 51 -12.10 5.20 -0.99
CA LEU A 51 -12.37 3.76 -0.95
C LEU A 51 -11.32 3.00 -0.13
N THR A 52 -11.74 1.96 0.60
CA THR A 52 -10.87 1.11 1.43
C THR A 52 -10.64 -0.27 0.77
N SER A 53 -9.82 -1.13 1.39
CA SER A 53 -9.67 -2.55 1.00
C SER A 53 -11.06 -3.23 1.10
N PRO A 54 -11.77 -3.55 0.00
CA PRO A 54 -11.34 -4.42 -1.11
C PRO A 54 -11.16 -3.78 -2.49
N TYR A 55 -11.23 -2.45 -2.54
CA TYR A 55 -11.19 -1.69 -3.79
C TYR A 55 -9.80 -1.15 -4.13
N ILE A 56 -8.78 -1.61 -3.40
CA ILE A 56 -7.38 -1.28 -3.65
C ILE A 56 -6.64 -2.61 -3.82
N LEU A 57 -5.93 -2.75 -4.93
CA LEU A 57 -5.03 -3.89 -5.13
C LEU A 57 -3.75 -3.64 -4.33
N ILE A 58 -3.46 -4.54 -3.39
CA ILE A 58 -2.17 -4.53 -2.68
C ILE A 58 -1.34 -5.69 -3.20
N ALA A 59 -0.21 -5.35 -3.79
CA ALA A 59 0.76 -6.26 -4.35
C ALA A 59 2.13 -6.08 -3.70
N THR A 60 2.91 -7.14 -3.73
CA THR A 60 4.32 -7.15 -3.36
C THR A 60 5.04 -7.75 -4.55
N GLU A 61 6.06 -7.08 -5.09
CA GLU A 61 6.76 -7.53 -6.30
C GLU A 61 5.83 -7.73 -7.50
N ASN A 62 4.81 -6.87 -7.61
CA ASN A 62 3.73 -6.95 -8.59
C ASN A 62 2.89 -8.25 -8.52
N ILE A 63 2.98 -9.00 -7.40
CA ILE A 63 2.16 -10.18 -7.11
C ILE A 63 1.12 -9.79 -6.05
N PRO A 64 -0.19 -10.02 -6.28
CA PRO A 64 -1.23 -9.75 -5.28
C PRO A 64 -0.97 -10.54 -3.98
N SER A 65 -0.69 -9.84 -2.88
CA SER A 65 -0.25 -10.48 -1.63
C SER A 65 -1.30 -10.43 -0.52
N ILE A 66 -2.23 -9.47 -0.56
CA ILE A 66 -3.24 -9.27 0.49
C ILE A 66 -4.64 -9.39 -0.12
N ARG A 67 -5.36 -10.45 0.25
CA ARG A 67 -6.72 -10.77 -0.22
C ARG A 67 -7.59 -11.35 0.91
N GLY A 68 -8.91 -11.32 0.71
CA GLY A 68 -9.87 -11.90 1.66
C GLY A 68 -9.83 -11.23 3.03
N ALA A 69 -9.82 -12.03 4.11
CA ALA A 69 -9.80 -11.53 5.48
C ALA A 69 -8.54 -10.72 5.83
N SER A 70 -7.41 -10.99 5.15
CA SER A 70 -6.15 -10.29 5.36
C SER A 70 -6.21 -8.81 4.96
N GLN A 71 -7.22 -8.41 4.17
CA GLN A 71 -7.45 -7.01 3.78
C GLN A 71 -7.79 -6.09 4.96
N ALA A 72 -8.34 -6.65 6.05
CA ALA A 72 -8.60 -5.88 7.26
C ALA A 72 -7.32 -5.31 7.89
N PHE A 73 -6.19 -6.02 7.71
CA PHE A 73 -4.89 -5.64 8.24
C PHE A 73 -4.00 -4.98 7.18
N GLY A 74 -4.34 -5.13 5.89
CA GLY A 74 -3.70 -4.40 4.79
C GLY A 74 -2.18 -4.53 4.79
N LEU A 75 -1.49 -3.38 4.74
CA LEU A 75 -0.03 -3.29 4.73
C LEU A 75 0.64 -3.56 6.07
N SER A 76 -0.13 -3.87 7.13
CA SER A 76 0.42 -4.21 8.44
C SER A 76 1.21 -5.52 8.42
N PHE A 77 0.99 -6.37 7.40
CA PHE A 77 1.74 -7.61 7.19
C PHE A 77 3.08 -7.43 6.49
N ILE A 78 3.38 -6.23 5.97
CA ILE A 78 4.64 -5.95 5.28
C ILE A 78 5.55 -5.17 6.24
N PRO A 79 6.67 -5.76 6.70
CA PRO A 79 7.63 -5.04 7.53
C PRO A 79 8.26 -3.89 6.72
N GLY A 80 8.24 -2.67 7.25
CA GLY A 80 8.82 -1.51 6.56
C GLY A 80 10.31 -1.67 6.27
N THR A 81 11.05 -2.42 7.09
CA THR A 81 12.48 -2.72 6.90
C THR A 81 12.78 -3.58 5.67
N TRP A 82 11.79 -4.31 5.15
CA TRP A 82 11.97 -5.14 3.95
C TRP A 82 11.64 -4.40 2.67
N VAL A 83 11.05 -3.21 2.76
CA VAL A 83 10.55 -2.45 1.61
C VAL A 83 11.61 -1.44 1.16
N GLU A 84 11.99 -1.52 -0.10
CA GLU A 84 12.89 -0.57 -0.75
C GLU A 84 12.13 0.65 -1.28
N SER A 85 11.00 0.39 -1.93
CA SER A 85 10.13 1.46 -2.42
C SER A 85 8.70 0.97 -2.56
N ILE A 86 7.76 1.91 -2.62
CA ILE A 86 6.36 1.61 -2.88
C ILE A 86 5.90 2.44 -4.05
N GLN A 87 5.28 1.77 -5.00
CA GLN A 87 4.64 2.39 -6.14
C GLN A 87 3.14 2.43 -5.89
N ILE A 88 2.60 3.64 -5.85
CA ILE A 88 1.20 3.92 -5.59
C ILE A 88 0.62 4.45 -6.89
N THR A 89 -0.33 3.73 -7.44
CA THR A 89 -1.08 4.15 -8.62
C THR A 89 -2.48 4.52 -8.20
N LYS A 90 -2.86 5.79 -8.36
CA LYS A 90 -4.23 6.25 -8.08
C LYS A 90 -5.11 6.15 -9.32
N GLY A 91 -6.36 5.73 -9.12
CA GLY A 91 -7.35 5.55 -10.17
C GLY A 91 -7.47 4.10 -10.63
N ALA A 92 -8.44 3.83 -11.51
CA ALA A 92 -8.73 2.47 -11.97
C ALA A 92 -7.48 1.84 -12.62
N GLY A 93 -6.92 0.86 -11.93
CA GLY A 93 -5.79 0.07 -12.40
C GLY A 93 -6.22 -0.97 -13.43
N SER A 94 -5.24 -1.65 -14.01
CA SER A 94 -5.51 -2.70 -14.99
C SER A 94 -6.14 -3.91 -14.30
N VAL A 95 -7.29 -4.35 -14.81
CA VAL A 95 -7.92 -5.62 -14.39
C VAL A 95 -7.00 -6.83 -14.62
N VAL A 96 -5.98 -6.70 -15.47
CA VAL A 96 -4.96 -7.73 -15.72
C VAL A 96 -4.10 -7.97 -14.47
N ASN A 97 -3.81 -6.93 -13.69
CA ASN A 97 -3.03 -7.06 -12.45
C ASN A 97 -3.91 -7.54 -11.27
N GLY A 98 -5.19 -7.18 -11.28
CA GLY A 98 -6.16 -7.59 -10.29
C GLY A 98 -7.45 -6.78 -10.39
N TYR A 99 -8.58 -7.45 -10.25
CA TYR A 99 -9.92 -6.83 -10.29
C TYR A 99 -10.16 -5.91 -9.08
N GLU A 100 -9.33 -6.01 -8.05
CA GLU A 100 -9.37 -5.19 -6.84
C GLU A 100 -8.91 -3.75 -7.10
N SER A 101 -8.29 -3.44 -8.24
CA SER A 101 -7.63 -2.14 -8.52
C SER A 101 -8.60 -0.99 -8.86
N ILE A 102 -9.80 -0.93 -8.26
CA ILE A 102 -10.84 0.05 -8.64
C ILE A 102 -10.44 1.47 -8.24
N ALA A 103 -9.99 1.65 -7.01
CA ALA A 103 -9.52 2.93 -6.48
C ALA A 103 -8.04 3.19 -6.81
N GLY A 104 -7.28 2.10 -6.96
CA GLY A 104 -5.86 2.13 -7.27
C GLY A 104 -5.13 0.85 -6.91
N GLN A 105 -3.82 0.89 -7.12
CA GLN A 105 -2.90 -0.21 -6.84
C GLN A 105 -1.77 0.31 -5.97
N ILE A 106 -1.37 -0.48 -4.97
CA ILE A 106 -0.17 -0.29 -4.17
C ILE A 106 0.71 -1.49 -4.43
N ASN A 107 1.93 -1.24 -4.90
CA ASN A 107 2.93 -2.26 -5.12
C ASN A 107 4.15 -1.98 -4.24
N ALA A 108 4.45 -2.88 -3.31
CA ALA A 108 5.64 -2.81 -2.48
C ALA A 108 6.79 -3.58 -3.16
N GLU A 109 7.88 -2.87 -3.42
CA GLU A 109 9.14 -3.44 -3.88
C GLU A 109 10.00 -3.76 -2.66
N LEU A 110 10.47 -4.99 -2.57
CA LEU A 110 11.31 -5.45 -1.49
C LEU A 110 12.78 -5.20 -1.80
N VAL A 111 13.57 -4.97 -0.74
CA VAL A 111 15.01 -4.81 -0.83
C VAL A 111 15.62 -6.03 -1.54
N LYS A 112 16.27 -5.78 -2.67
CA LYS A 112 17.00 -6.82 -3.38
C LYS A 112 18.31 -7.10 -2.65
N TYR A 113 18.57 -8.36 -2.33
CA TYR A 113 19.90 -8.79 -1.88
C TYR A 113 20.82 -8.83 -3.10
N ASN A 114 21.33 -7.68 -3.50
CA ASN A 114 22.47 -7.62 -4.41
C ASN A 114 23.40 -6.47 -4.03
N ARG A 115 24.65 -6.88 -3.85
CA ARG A 115 25.86 -6.07 -3.78
C ARG A 115 26.00 -5.20 -5.04
#